data_AF-A0A9R1AZ64-F1
#
_entry.id   AF-A0A9R1AZ64-F1
#
_cell.length_a   1.000
_cell.length_b   1.000
_cell.length_c   1.000
_cell.angle_alpha   90.00
_cell.angle_beta   90.00
_cell.angle_gamma   90.00
#
_symmetry.space_group_name_H-M   'P 1'
#
loop_
_entity.id
_entity.type
_entity.pdbx_description
1 polymer ?
#
loop_
_entity_poly.entity_id
_entity_poly.type
_entity_poly.pdbx_seq_one_letter_code
_entity_poly.pdbx_strand_id
1 'polypeptide(L)'
;MWPGLIQKAKDGGLDVIQTYVFWNGHEPVKGQYYFSDRYDLVRFVKLAKQAGLYVHLRIGPYVCAEWNFGGFPVWLKYVPGISFRTDNGPFKVTSHSHRTKTF
;
A
#
# COMPACT_ATOMS: atom_id res chain seq x y z
N MET A 1 -9.67 -12.90 -10.85
CA MET A 1 -10.47 -12.05 -9.95
C MET A 1 -10.36 -10.57 -10.30
N TRP A 2 -9.18 -9.92 -10.19
CA TRP A 2 -9.07 -8.46 -10.40
C TRP A 2 -9.67 -7.93 -11.70
N PRO A 3 -9.39 -8.48 -12.91
CA PRO A 3 -9.98 -7.94 -14.14
C PRO A 3 -11.51 -7.92 -14.10
N GLY A 4 -12.14 -8.99 -13.60
CA GLY A 4 -13.59 -9.08 -13.47
C GLY A 4 -14.19 -8.11 -12.45
N LEU A 5 -13.51 -7.85 -11.33
CA LEU A 5 -13.97 -6.86 -10.34
C LEU A 5 -13.83 -5.43 -10.86
N ILE A 6 -12.71 -5.14 -11.54
CA ILE A 6 -12.45 -3.84 -12.17
C ILE A 6 -13.47 -3.56 -13.28
N GLN A 7 -13.79 -4.56 -14.11
CA GLN A 7 -14.80 -4.41 -15.15
C GLN A 7 -16.19 -4.15 -14.56
N LYS A 8 -16.60 -4.90 -13.53
CA LYS A 8 -17.88 -4.65 -12.84
C LYS A 8 -17.94 -3.24 -12.23
N ALA A 9 -16.84 -2.73 -11.69
CA ALA A 9 -16.74 -1.36 -11.21
C ALA A 9 -16.94 -0.35 -12.35
N LYS A 10 -16.33 -0.59 -13.53
CA LYS A 10 -16.52 0.25 -14.72
C LYS A 10 -17.96 0.22 -15.21
N ASP A 11 -18.55 -0.97 -15.35
CA ASP A 11 -19.93 -1.17 -15.80
C ASP A 11 -20.93 -0.57 -14.79
N GLY A 12 -20.56 -0.54 -13.51
CA GLY A 12 -21.31 0.15 -12.44
C GLY A 12 -21.16 1.67 -12.44
N GLY A 13 -20.44 2.26 -13.38
CA GLY A 13 -20.32 3.71 -13.55
C GLY A 13 -19.24 4.38 -12.69
N LEU A 14 -18.28 3.64 -12.14
CA LEU A 14 -17.14 4.26 -11.44
C LEU A 14 -16.13 4.85 -12.43
N ASP A 15 -15.52 5.98 -12.04
CA ASP A 15 -14.40 6.60 -12.76
C ASP A 15 -13.04 6.32 -12.11
N VAL A 16 -13.04 6.01 -10.80
CA VAL A 16 -11.83 5.88 -9.97
C VAL A 16 -11.92 4.62 -9.12
N ILE A 17 -10.85 3.82 -9.12
CA ILE A 17 -10.64 2.76 -8.12
C ILE A 17 -9.76 3.32 -6.99
N GLN A 18 -10.22 3.21 -5.75
CA GLN A 18 -9.43 3.58 -4.58
C GLN A 18 -8.83 2.34 -3.92
N THR A 19 -7.54 2.38 -3.56
CA THR A 19 -6.91 1.30 -2.80
C THR A 19 -5.87 1.84 -1.82
N TYR A 20 -5.67 1.12 -0.72
CA TYR A 20 -4.53 1.29 0.16
C TYR A 20 -3.28 0.61 -0.40
N VAL A 21 -2.11 1.00 0.12
CA VAL A 21 -0.84 0.26 -0.04
C VAL A 21 -0.47 -0.35 1.31
N PHE A 22 -0.31 -1.67 1.36
CA PHE A 22 -0.08 -2.41 2.61
C PHE A 22 1.41 -2.64 2.85
N TRP A 23 2.07 -1.70 3.54
CA TRP A 23 3.53 -1.74 3.75
C TRP A 23 4.01 -3.07 4.35
N ASN A 24 3.35 -3.60 5.38
CA ASN A 24 3.73 -4.87 6.00
C ASN A 24 3.73 -6.09 5.06
N GLY A 25 2.89 -6.09 4.03
CA GLY A 25 2.90 -7.12 3.01
C GLY A 25 3.99 -6.91 1.95
N HIS A 26 4.30 -5.63 1.66
CA HIS A 26 5.35 -5.26 0.71
C HIS A 26 6.75 -5.27 1.29
N GLU A 27 6.92 -5.23 2.61
CA GLU A 27 8.21 -5.31 3.30
C GLU A 27 8.10 -6.18 4.57
N PRO A 28 7.85 -7.50 4.41
CA PRO A 28 7.64 -8.41 5.54
C PRO A 28 8.87 -8.53 6.44
N VAL A 29 10.06 -8.42 5.85
CA VAL A 29 11.36 -8.33 6.54
C VAL A 29 12.00 -7.00 6.13
N LYS A 30 12.60 -6.30 7.10
CA LYS A 30 13.24 -5.00 6.86
C LYS A 30 14.23 -5.07 5.69
N GLY A 31 14.02 -4.25 4.67
CA GLY A 31 14.83 -4.18 3.46
C GLY A 31 14.50 -5.21 2.38
N GLN A 32 13.62 -6.18 2.62
CA GLN A 32 13.23 -7.20 1.65
C GLN A 32 11.82 -6.92 1.12
N TYR A 33 11.73 -6.55 -0.16
CA TYR A 33 10.47 -6.13 -0.77
C TYR A 33 9.77 -7.24 -1.53
N TYR A 34 8.43 -7.25 -1.46
CA TYR A 34 7.58 -8.23 -2.14
C TYR A 34 6.47 -7.54 -2.95
N PHE A 35 6.51 -7.73 -4.27
CA PHE A 35 5.58 -7.14 -5.24
C PHE A 35 5.09 -8.18 -6.25
N SER A 36 4.88 -9.41 -5.78
CA SER A 36 4.42 -10.53 -6.62
C SER A 36 3.00 -10.96 -6.25
N ASP A 37 2.40 -11.77 -7.11
CA ASP A 37 1.09 -12.39 -6.89
C ASP A 37 0.00 -11.36 -6.55
N ARG A 38 -0.66 -11.51 -5.40
CA ARG A 38 -1.69 -10.58 -4.93
C ARG A 38 -1.14 -9.25 -4.41
N TYR A 39 0.18 -9.12 -4.26
CA TYR A 39 0.87 -7.89 -3.86
C TYR A 39 1.54 -7.20 -5.06
N ASP A 40 1.26 -7.61 -6.29
CA ASP A 40 1.71 -6.88 -7.48
C ASP A 40 0.86 -5.61 -7.70
N LEU A 41 1.22 -4.54 -6.98
CA LEU A 41 0.56 -3.23 -7.03
C LEU A 41 0.64 -2.62 -8.43
N VAL A 42 1.79 -2.78 -9.11
CA VAL A 42 2.00 -2.22 -10.45
C VAL A 42 1.06 -2.88 -11.45
N ARG A 43 0.92 -4.21 -11.41
CA ARG A 43 -0.04 -4.93 -12.25
C ARG A 43 -1.47 -4.52 -11.94
N PHE A 44 -1.84 -4.38 -10.66
CA PHE A 44 -3.18 -3.92 -10.29
C PHE A 44 -3.50 -2.54 -10.88
N VAL A 45 -2.59 -1.57 -10.75
CA VAL A 45 -2.77 -0.21 -11.31
C VAL A 45 -2.82 -0.25 -12.84
N LYS A 46 -1.98 -1.07 -13.49
CA LYS A 46 -2.02 -1.26 -14.95
C LYS A 46 -3.35 -1.84 -15.42
N LEU A 47 -3.94 -2.79 -14.69
CA LEU A 47 -5.26 -3.35 -15.02
C LEU A 47 -6.37 -2.30 -14.90
N ALA A 48 -6.36 -1.45 -13.87
CA ALA A 48 -7.30 -0.34 -13.75
C ALA A 48 -7.16 0.66 -14.91
N LYS A 49 -5.92 1.01 -15.29
CA LYS A 49 -5.64 1.85 -16.46
C LYS A 49 -6.16 1.22 -17.76
N GLN A 50 -5.95 -0.09 -17.96
CA GLN A 50 -6.44 -0.81 -19.15
C GLN A 50 -7.97 -0.78 -19.26
N ALA A 51 -8.68 -0.79 -18.13
CA ALA A 51 -10.14 -0.65 -18.09
C ALA A 51 -10.64 0.81 -18.25
N GLY A 52 -9.73 1.77 -18.43
CA GLY A 52 -10.09 3.19 -18.56
C GLY A 52 -10.61 3.80 -17.25
N LEU A 53 -10.03 3.39 -16.12
CA LEU A 53 -10.31 3.93 -14.79
C LEU A 53 -9.06 4.65 -14.23
N TYR A 54 -9.28 5.70 -13.47
CA TYR A 54 -8.25 6.33 -12.64
C TYR A 54 -8.00 5.52 -11.36
N VAL A 55 -6.89 5.79 -10.67
CA VAL A 55 -6.58 5.17 -9.37
C VAL A 55 -6.27 6.24 -8.33
N HIS A 56 -6.95 6.17 -7.19
CA HIS A 56 -6.59 6.91 -5.98
C HIS A 56 -5.79 6.01 -5.03
N LEU A 57 -4.47 6.19 -5.02
CA LEU A 57 -3.55 5.44 -4.16
C LEU A 57 -3.45 6.09 -2.77
N ARG A 58 -3.97 5.40 -1.75
CA ARG A 58 -3.86 5.77 -0.34
C ARG A 58 -2.66 5.07 0.28
N ILE A 59 -1.48 5.65 0.05
CA ILE A 59 -0.18 4.98 0.32
C ILE A 59 0.07 4.73 1.81
N GLY A 60 -0.43 5.58 2.71
CA GLY A 60 -0.18 5.47 4.15
C GLY A 60 0.97 6.37 4.62
N PRO A 61 1.82 5.91 5.58
CA PRO A 61 2.22 4.52 5.84
C PRO A 61 1.30 3.73 6.77
N TYR A 62 0.40 4.42 7.48
CA TYR A 62 -0.68 3.80 8.25
C TYR A 62 -1.96 3.85 7.42
N VAL A 63 -2.66 2.72 7.32
CA VAL A 63 -3.87 2.59 6.49
C VAL A 63 -5.11 2.21 7.28
N CYS A 64 -4.98 1.81 8.55
CA CYS A 64 -6.06 1.19 9.33
C CYS A 64 -6.59 -0.06 8.60
N ALA A 65 -7.66 0.11 7.83
CA ALA A 65 -8.21 -0.84 6.87
C ALA A 65 -8.57 -2.22 7.45
N GLU A 66 -8.80 -2.27 8.78
CA GLU A 66 -9.03 -3.52 9.51
C GLU A 66 -7.93 -4.55 9.20
N TRP A 67 -6.73 -4.06 8.90
CA TRP A 67 -5.59 -4.82 8.45
C TRP A 67 -4.60 -5.01 9.58
N ASN A 68 -3.86 -6.11 9.52
CA ASN A 68 -2.89 -6.46 10.56
C ASN A 68 -1.96 -5.28 10.86
N PHE A 69 -1.91 -4.89 12.13
CA PHE A 69 -1.12 -3.78 12.65
C PHE A 69 -1.28 -2.44 11.89
N GLY A 70 -2.46 -2.21 11.30
CA GLY A 70 -2.79 -0.98 10.57
C GLY A 70 -1.94 -0.74 9.31
N GLY A 71 -1.30 -1.79 8.79
CA GLY A 71 -0.39 -1.73 7.64
C GLY A 71 1.09 -1.60 8.00
N PHE A 72 1.45 -1.34 9.26
CA PHE A 72 2.85 -1.26 9.66
C PHE A 72 3.51 -2.64 9.70
N PRO A 73 4.76 -2.78 9.20
CA PRO A 73 5.53 -4.00 9.44
C PRO A 73 5.82 -4.17 10.94
N VAL A 74 5.69 -5.39 11.47
CA VAL A 74 5.92 -5.66 12.90
C VAL A 74 7.35 -5.33 13.32
N TRP A 75 8.34 -5.55 12.43
CA TRP A 75 9.74 -5.21 12.69
C TRP A 75 9.96 -3.72 12.99
N LEU A 76 9.07 -2.84 12.51
CA LEU A 76 9.16 -1.40 12.72
C LEU A 76 9.06 -1.04 14.21
N LYS A 77 8.29 -1.81 14.99
CA LYS A 77 8.12 -1.62 16.44
C LYS A 77 9.44 -1.74 17.21
N TYR A 78 10.41 -2.48 16.68
CA TYR A 78 11.67 -2.75 17.34
C TYR A 78 12.80 -1.82 16.88
N VAL A 79 12.50 -0.80 16.07
CA VAL A 79 13.47 0.24 15.73
C VAL A 79 13.75 1.09 16.98
N PRO A 80 15.02 1.28 17.39
CA PRO A 80 15.35 2.05 18.59
C PRO A 80 14.75 3.46 18.57
N GLY A 81 14.11 3.84 19.68
CA GLY A 81 13.53 5.18 19.87
C GLY A 81 12.30 5.47 18.99
N ILE A 82 11.66 4.46 18.40
CA ILE A 82 10.51 4.69 17.54
C ILE A 82 9.24 5.04 18.33
N SER A 83 8.50 6.02 17.82
CA SER A 83 7.14 6.32 18.25
C SER A 83 6.26 6.55 17.02
N PHE A 84 5.15 5.83 16.92
CA PHE A 84 4.35 5.80 15.70
C PHE A 84 3.44 7.02 15.60
N ARG A 85 3.26 7.50 14.35
CA ARG A 85 2.29 8.54 13.99
C ARG A 85 2.42 9.84 14.81
N THR A 86 3.64 10.17 15.20
CA THR A 86 4.00 11.42 15.88
C THR A 86 5.23 12.06 15.23
N ASP A 87 5.64 13.22 15.73
CA ASP A 87 6.92 13.81 15.37
C ASP A 87 8.08 13.03 16.01
N ASN A 88 8.49 11.95 15.33
CA ASN A 88 9.58 11.09 15.77
C ASN A 88 10.54 10.84 14.59
N GLY A 89 11.82 11.16 14.79
CA GLY A 89 12.86 11.04 13.76
C GLY A 89 12.91 9.65 13.09
N PRO A 90 13.09 8.55 13.87
CA PRO A 90 13.07 7.19 13.33
C PRO A 90 11.81 6.85 12.53
N PHE A 91 10.63 7.24 13.02
CA PHE A 91 9.37 7.03 12.32
C PHE A 91 9.28 7.84 11.01
N LYS A 92 9.68 9.11 11.02
CA LYS A 92 9.70 9.99 9.83
C LYS A 92 10.61 9.41 8.74
N VAL A 93 11.81 8.98 9.10
CA VAL A 93 12.81 8.40 8.16
C VAL A 93 12.29 7.10 7.55
N THR A 94 11.83 6.15 8.37
CA THR A 94 11.34 4.85 7.88
C THR A 94 10.08 5.01 7.01
N SER A 95 9.14 5.86 7.43
CA SER A 95 7.93 6.17 6.66
C SER A 95 8.23 6.86 5.33
N HIS A 96 9.21 7.76 5.30
CA HIS A 96 9.66 8.40 4.08
C HIS A 96 10.26 7.36 3.12
N SER A 97 11.15 6.48 3.61
CA SER A 97 11.73 5.40 2.80
C SER A 97 10.69 4.45 2.20
N HIS A 98 9.59 4.16 2.90
CA HIS A 98 8.52 3.32 2.36
C HIS A 98 7.80 4.01 1.19
N ARG A 99 7.43 5.29 1.38
CA ARG A 99 6.74 6.08 0.34
C ARG A 99 7.58 6.23 -0.92
N THR A 100 8.89 6.44 -0.79
CA THR A 100 9.78 6.58 -1.96
C THR A 100 9.96 5.27 -2.73
N LYS A 101 9.81 4.11 -2.08
CA LYS A 101 9.96 2.79 -2.73
C LYS A 101 8.66 2.22 -3.27
N THR A 102 7.54 2.89 -3.00
CA THR A 102 6.23 2.51 -3.57
C THR A 102 6.12 2.95 -5.05
N PHE A 103 7.03 3.81 -5.51
CA PHE A 103 7.19 4.27 -6.90
C PHE A 103 8.56 3.83 -7.44
#